data_AF-A0A972S1Z4-F1
#
_entry.id   AF-A0A972S1Z4-F1
#
_cell.length_a   1.000
_cell.length_b   1.000
_cell.length_c   1.000
_cell.angle_alpha   90.00
_cell.angle_beta   90.00
_cell.angle_gamma   90.00
#
_symmetry.space_group_name_H-M   'P 1'
#
loop_
_entity.id
_entity.type
_entity.pdbx_description
1 polymer ?
#
loop_
_entity_poly.entity_id
_entity_poly.type
_entity_poly.pdbx_seq_one_letter_code
_entity_poly.pdbx_strand_id
1 'polypeptide(L)'
;MIRHIIAAIAGALTIWAILYMAKLDAEVDRLGMIKEIIAKSQQEVKVKKQPQVQQQPKPQAKEDNEAEKKLKVLKEKAGRLSAFEVSPLYRRNCASCHGINGEGTSIAPKLIGKSSDYIYEQLLAFKSGKRKNYVMYGLLRNLDEEELKALADEIGSFAQKLKEAQ
;
A
#
# COMPACT_ATOMS: atom_id res chain seq x y z
N MET A 1 5.84 6.37 64.94
CA MET A 1 4.82 6.63 63.90
C MET A 1 5.36 6.50 62.48
N ILE A 2 6.46 7.18 62.09
CA ILE A 2 6.99 7.18 60.72
C ILE A 2 7.34 5.78 60.15
N ARG A 3 7.90 4.88 60.97
CA ARG A 3 8.28 3.51 60.54
C ARG A 3 7.09 2.65 60.10
N HIS A 4 5.90 2.88 60.68
CA HIS A 4 4.67 2.17 60.29
C HIS A 4 4.09 2.69 58.97
N ILE A 5 4.29 3.99 58.67
CA ILE A 5 3.84 4.62 57.42
C ILE A 5 4.67 4.11 56.23
N ILE A 6 5.99 3.99 56.39
CA ILE A 6 6.89 3.48 55.33
C ILE A 6 6.55 2.00 55.01
N ALA A 7 6.29 1.18 56.03
CA ALA A 7 5.90 -0.22 55.84
C ALA A 7 4.55 -0.36 55.10
N ALA A 8 3.59 0.51 55.39
CA ALA A 8 2.28 0.52 54.72
C ALA A 8 2.39 0.91 53.23
N ILE A 9 3.22 1.90 52.90
CA ILE A 9 3.44 2.33 51.50
C ILE A 9 4.15 1.22 50.71
N ALA A 10 5.16 0.58 51.28
CA ALA A 10 5.85 -0.54 50.64
C ALA A 10 4.90 -1.72 50.35
N GLY A 11 4.00 -2.05 51.28
CA GLY A 11 2.98 -3.09 51.08
C GLY A 11 1.95 -2.73 50.01
N ALA A 12 1.54 -1.46 49.94
CA ALA A 12 0.61 -1.00 48.90
C ALA A 12 1.23 -1.08 47.50
N LEU A 13 2.52 -0.75 47.36
CA LEU A 13 3.23 -0.84 46.08
C LEU A 13 3.43 -2.28 45.60
N THR A 14 3.73 -3.22 46.50
CA THR A 14 3.85 -4.63 46.11
C THR A 14 2.51 -5.21 45.70
N ILE A 15 1.43 -4.89 46.41
CA ILE A 15 0.07 -5.31 46.04
C ILE A 15 -0.35 -4.70 44.70
N TRP A 16 -0.08 -3.41 44.47
CA TRP A 16 -0.38 -2.75 43.20
C TRP A 16 0.40 -3.36 42.04
N ALA A 17 1.69 -3.67 42.23
CA ALA A 17 2.52 -4.33 41.21
C ALA A 17 2.02 -5.74 40.87
N ILE A 18 1.61 -6.52 41.88
CA ILE A 18 1.04 -7.86 41.67
C ILE A 18 -0.27 -7.78 40.86
N LEU A 19 -1.15 -6.83 41.19
CA LEU A 19 -2.40 -6.61 40.45
C LEU A 19 -2.16 -6.10 39.02
N TYR A 20 -1.16 -5.23 38.83
CA TYR A 20 -0.78 -4.72 37.51
C TYR A 20 -0.21 -5.83 36.62
N MET A 21 0.67 -6.69 37.16
CA MET A 21 1.20 -7.85 36.43
C MET A 21 0.09 -8.86 36.08
N ALA A 22 -0.82 -9.17 37.00
CA ALA A 22 -1.97 -10.04 36.71
C ALA A 22 -2.89 -9.47 35.62
N LYS A 23 -3.06 -8.14 35.57
CA LYS A 23 -3.79 -7.47 34.49
C LYS A 23 -3.03 -7.53 33.15
N LEU A 24 -1.71 -7.35 33.17
CA LEU A 24 -0.88 -7.50 31.97
C LEU A 24 -0.90 -8.93 31.44
N ASP A 25 -0.84 -9.95 32.31
CA ASP A 25 -0.96 -11.35 31.90
C ASP A 25 -2.32 -11.62 31.23
N ALA A 26 -3.42 -11.07 31.76
CA ALA A 26 -4.74 -11.16 31.13
C ALA A 26 -4.85 -10.42 29.77
N GLU A 27 -4.08 -9.35 29.58
CA GLU A 27 -3.97 -8.61 28.31
C GLU A 27 -3.10 -9.39 27.29
N VAL A 28 -2.04 -10.04 27.75
CA VAL A 28 -1.17 -10.91 26.94
C VAL A 28 -1.89 -12.21 26.54
N ASP A 29 -2.77 -12.76 27.38
CA ASP A 29 -3.65 -13.87 27.01
C ASP A 29 -4.63 -13.49 25.88
N ARG A 30 -5.09 -12.23 25.82
CA ARG A 30 -5.86 -11.72 24.66
C ARG A 30 -5.00 -11.65 23.37
N LEU A 31 -3.68 -11.50 23.48
CA LEU A 31 -2.75 -11.65 22.34
C LEU A 31 -2.50 -13.13 22.00
N GLY A 32 -2.69 -14.06 22.96
CA GLY A 32 -2.72 -15.50 22.72
C GLY A 32 -3.80 -15.90 21.71
N MET A 33 -4.95 -15.22 21.72
CA MET A 33 -5.99 -15.40 20.69
C MET A 33 -5.53 -15.01 19.28
N ILE A 34 -4.62 -14.03 19.13
CA ILE A 34 -4.04 -13.67 17.83
C ILE A 34 -3.11 -14.80 17.35
N LYS A 35 -2.34 -15.42 18.25
CA LYS A 35 -1.52 -16.60 17.91
C LYS A 35 -2.38 -17.80 17.51
N GLU A 36 -3.52 -18.01 18.18
CA GLU A 36 -4.45 -19.08 17.81
C GLU A 36 -5.17 -18.80 16.49
N ILE A 37 -5.49 -17.53 16.18
CA ILE A 37 -6.01 -17.12 14.87
C ILE A 37 -4.95 -17.27 13.78
N ILE A 38 -3.68 -16.94 14.03
CA ILE A 38 -2.57 -17.16 13.08
C ILE A 38 -2.35 -18.67 12.89
N ALA A 39 -2.38 -19.47 13.96
CA ALA A 39 -2.26 -20.93 13.90
C ALA A 39 -3.47 -21.60 13.21
N LYS A 40 -4.70 -21.13 13.43
CA LYS A 40 -5.91 -21.56 12.71
C LYS A 40 -5.98 -20.99 11.30
N SER A 41 -5.33 -19.88 10.98
CA SER A 41 -5.16 -19.42 9.60
C SER A 41 -4.20 -20.33 8.81
N GLN A 42 -3.37 -21.10 9.53
CA GLN A 42 -2.60 -22.20 8.97
C GLN A 42 -3.37 -23.53 8.96
N GLN A 43 -4.68 -23.56 9.30
CA GLN A 43 -5.53 -24.62 8.78
C GLN A 43 -5.51 -24.47 7.27
N GLU A 44 -4.80 -25.42 6.67
CA GLU A 44 -4.65 -25.65 5.25
C GLU A 44 -5.85 -25.10 4.49
N VAL A 45 -5.65 -23.93 3.86
CA VAL A 45 -6.09 -23.85 2.48
C VAL A 45 -5.41 -25.04 1.85
N LYS A 46 -6.15 -26.15 1.78
CA LYS A 46 -5.89 -27.25 0.86
C LYS A 46 -6.05 -26.59 -0.49
N VAL A 47 -5.03 -25.82 -0.87
CA VAL A 47 -4.66 -25.54 -2.24
C VAL A 47 -4.56 -26.95 -2.76
N LYS A 48 -5.65 -27.41 -3.37
CA LYS A 48 -5.69 -28.66 -4.10
C LYS A 48 -4.55 -28.50 -5.08
N LYS A 49 -3.41 -29.08 -4.67
CA LYS A 49 -2.13 -29.22 -5.33
C LYS A 49 -2.02 -28.43 -6.61
N GLN A 50 -1.99 -27.09 -6.55
CA GLN A 50 -1.94 -26.31 -7.78
C GLN A 50 -3.23 -26.64 -8.62
N PRO A 51 -3.78 -25.76 -9.44
CA PRO A 51 -3.88 -26.22 -10.81
C PRO A 51 -2.42 -26.49 -11.12
N GLN A 52 -2.04 -27.77 -11.16
CA GLN A 52 -0.96 -28.09 -12.06
C GLN A 52 -1.43 -27.35 -13.31
N VAL A 53 -0.67 -26.32 -13.70
CA VAL A 53 -0.49 -26.11 -15.12
C VAL A 53 0.11 -27.45 -15.50
N GLN A 54 -0.78 -28.43 -15.72
CA GLN A 54 -0.52 -29.55 -16.54
C GLN A 54 0.03 -28.83 -17.74
N GLN A 55 1.34 -28.97 -17.92
CA GLN A 55 1.88 -29.03 -19.26
C GLN A 55 0.98 -30.07 -19.93
N GLN A 56 -0.14 -29.60 -20.47
CA GLN A 56 -0.89 -30.41 -21.38
C GLN A 56 0.11 -30.66 -22.50
N PRO A 57 0.34 -31.93 -22.85
CA PRO A 57 1.20 -32.25 -23.96
C PRO A 57 0.63 -31.47 -25.14
N LYS A 58 1.48 -30.61 -25.70
CA LYS A 58 1.32 -29.91 -26.96
C LYS A 58 0.30 -30.60 -27.86
N PRO A 59 -0.94 -30.09 -27.99
CA PRO A 59 -1.79 -30.44 -29.11
C PRO A 59 -1.29 -29.57 -30.26
N GLN A 60 -0.39 -30.15 -31.03
CA GLN A 60 0.23 -29.50 -32.17
C GLN A 60 -0.76 -29.54 -33.34
N ALA A 61 -1.51 -28.45 -33.54
CA ALA A 61 -2.09 -27.97 -34.81
C ALA A 61 -3.20 -26.96 -34.50
N LYS A 62 -3.35 -25.78 -35.09
CA LYS A 62 -2.70 -24.97 -36.14
C LYS A 62 -3.32 -23.56 -35.96
N GLU A 63 -2.52 -22.50 -36.10
CA GLU A 63 -2.89 -21.05 -36.16
C GLU A 63 -3.66 -20.49 -34.94
N ASP A 64 -3.03 -19.70 -34.05
CA ASP A 64 -2.87 -18.24 -34.24
C ASP A 64 -1.69 -17.66 -33.43
N ASN A 65 -0.70 -17.05 -34.12
CA ASN A 65 0.47 -16.42 -33.50
C ASN A 65 0.14 -15.23 -32.55
N GLU A 66 -1.12 -14.81 -32.54
CA GLU A 66 -1.57 -13.58 -31.91
C GLU A 66 -1.79 -13.74 -30.40
N ALA A 67 -2.34 -14.88 -29.95
CA ALA A 67 -2.57 -15.14 -28.53
C ALA A 67 -1.26 -15.30 -27.74
N GLU A 68 -0.28 -16.03 -28.29
CA GLU A 68 1.06 -16.17 -27.70
C GLU A 68 1.84 -14.85 -27.71
N LYS A 69 1.72 -14.07 -28.79
CA LYS A 69 2.31 -12.73 -28.89
C LYS A 69 1.68 -11.79 -27.87
N LYS A 70 0.35 -11.80 -27.71
CA LYS A 70 -0.36 -11.04 -26.67
C LYS A 70 0.11 -11.46 -25.28
N LEU A 71 0.26 -12.76 -25.01
CA LEU A 71 0.75 -13.25 -23.73
C LEU A 71 2.19 -12.80 -23.43
N LYS A 72 3.08 -12.82 -24.43
CA LYS A 72 4.45 -12.31 -24.30
C LYS A 72 4.46 -10.80 -23.99
N VAL A 73 3.69 -10.02 -24.76
CA VAL A 73 3.53 -8.57 -24.55
C VAL A 73 2.94 -8.26 -23.17
N LEU A 74 1.98 -9.05 -22.70
CA LEU A 74 1.39 -8.89 -21.36
C LEU A 74 2.40 -9.19 -20.25
N LYS A 75 3.22 -10.24 -20.39
CA LYS A 75 4.30 -10.57 -19.43
C LYS A 75 5.37 -9.49 -19.40
N GLU A 76 5.78 -8.97 -20.55
CA GLU A 76 6.74 -7.86 -20.65
C GLU A 76 6.17 -6.58 -20.04
N LYS A 77 4.90 -6.26 -20.31
CA LYS A 77 4.22 -5.12 -19.71
C LYS A 77 4.10 -5.26 -18.19
N ALA A 78 3.75 -6.45 -17.70
CA ALA A 78 3.69 -6.74 -16.27
C ALA A 78 5.07 -6.60 -15.61
N GLY A 79 6.13 -7.13 -16.23
CA GLY A 79 7.51 -6.99 -15.76
C GLY A 79 7.97 -5.53 -15.64
N ARG A 80 7.62 -4.70 -16.63
CA ARG A 80 7.92 -3.25 -16.60
C ARG A 80 7.17 -2.50 -15.52
N LEU A 81 5.91 -2.86 -15.27
CA LEU A 81 5.12 -2.25 -14.19
C LEU A 81 5.65 -2.64 -12.80
N SER A 82 6.16 -3.87 -12.64
CA SER A 82 6.82 -4.29 -11.41
C SER A 82 8.19 -3.64 -11.18
N ALA A 83 8.81 -3.06 -12.21
CA ALA A 83 10.07 -2.32 -12.10
C ALA A 83 9.88 -0.80 -11.91
N PHE A 84 8.66 -0.29 -12.09
CA PHE A 84 8.37 1.13 -11.97
C PHE A 84 8.17 1.51 -10.49
N GLU A 85 9.28 1.84 -9.83
CA GLU A 85 9.28 2.28 -8.45
C GLU A 85 8.79 3.73 -8.29
N VAL A 86 7.98 3.93 -7.25
CA VAL A 86 7.40 5.22 -6.86
C VAL A 86 7.48 5.42 -5.36
N SER A 87 7.44 6.67 -4.92
CA SER A 87 7.46 7.03 -3.51
C SER A 87 6.24 6.47 -2.77
N PRO A 88 6.36 6.25 -1.45
CA PRO A 88 5.22 5.90 -0.62
C PRO A 88 4.11 6.97 -0.65
N LEU A 89 4.48 8.24 -0.82
CA LEU A 89 3.53 9.36 -0.89
C LEU A 89 2.65 9.24 -2.14
N TYR A 90 3.24 9.03 -3.31
CA TYR A 90 2.49 8.81 -4.56
C TYR A 90 1.69 7.49 -4.50
N ARG A 91 2.31 6.42 -4.00
CA ARG A 91 1.68 5.09 -3.92
C ARG A 91 0.38 5.10 -3.13
N ARG A 92 0.36 5.79 -1.98
CA ARG A 92 -0.82 5.85 -1.10
C ARG A 92 -1.90 6.81 -1.61
N ASN A 93 -1.51 7.95 -2.17
CA ASN A 93 -2.45 9.02 -2.47
C ASN A 93 -2.94 9.05 -3.92
N CYS A 94 -2.20 8.45 -4.87
CA CYS A 94 -2.42 8.68 -6.30
C CYS A 94 -2.56 7.37 -7.10
N ALA A 95 -1.70 6.39 -6.83
CA ALA A 95 -1.51 5.23 -7.71
C ALA A 95 -2.75 4.36 -7.91
N SER A 96 -3.62 4.26 -6.90
CA SER A 96 -4.85 3.45 -6.96
C SER A 96 -5.82 3.90 -8.05
N CYS A 97 -5.85 5.22 -8.35
CA CYS A 97 -6.78 5.81 -9.31
C CYS A 97 -6.08 6.22 -10.60
N HIS A 98 -4.84 6.74 -10.52
CA HIS A 98 -4.10 7.21 -11.68
C HIS A 98 -3.14 6.17 -12.28
N GLY A 99 -3.05 4.99 -11.68
CA GLY A 99 -2.09 3.94 -12.06
C GLY A 99 -0.71 4.18 -11.46
N ILE A 100 0.07 3.10 -11.33
CA ILE A 100 1.40 3.14 -10.72
C ILE A 100 2.37 4.07 -11.46
N ASN A 101 2.24 4.15 -12.79
CA ASN A 101 3.06 4.99 -13.65
C ASN A 101 2.32 6.22 -14.17
N GLY A 102 1.15 6.54 -13.62
CA GLY A 102 0.36 7.70 -14.02
C GLY A 102 -0.28 7.60 -15.41
N GLU A 103 -0.42 6.40 -15.99
CA GLU A 103 -1.09 6.19 -17.29
C GLU A 103 -2.59 6.56 -17.28
N GLY A 104 -3.19 6.69 -16.10
CA GLY A 104 -4.62 6.91 -15.92
C GLY A 104 -5.41 5.61 -15.94
N THR A 105 -6.67 5.70 -15.51
CA THR A 105 -7.65 4.61 -15.51
C THR A 105 -8.99 5.13 -16.03
N SER A 106 -10.04 4.31 -15.98
CA SER A 106 -11.40 4.76 -16.32
C SER A 106 -11.95 5.84 -15.37
N ILE A 107 -11.44 5.90 -14.13
CA ILE A 107 -11.95 6.81 -13.10
C ILE A 107 -11.07 8.05 -12.90
N ALA A 108 -9.83 8.03 -13.37
CA ALA A 108 -8.90 9.14 -13.19
C ALA A 108 -8.03 9.37 -14.43
N PRO A 109 -7.80 10.64 -14.80
CA PRO A 109 -7.08 10.97 -16.02
C PRO A 109 -5.60 10.60 -15.95
N LYS A 110 -4.99 10.51 -17.14
CA LYS A 110 -3.55 10.33 -17.33
C LYS A 110 -2.77 11.51 -16.74
N LEU A 111 -1.73 11.20 -15.95
CA LEU A 111 -0.80 12.16 -15.36
C LEU A 111 0.56 12.18 -16.08
N ILE A 112 1.00 11.03 -16.59
CA ILE A 112 2.31 10.92 -17.25
C ILE A 112 2.41 11.81 -18.49
N GLY A 113 3.51 12.55 -18.59
CA GLY A 113 3.78 13.51 -19.66
C GLY A 113 3.32 14.94 -19.35
N LYS A 114 2.75 15.20 -18.17
CA LYS A 114 2.57 16.57 -17.66
C LYS A 114 3.86 17.06 -16.98
N SER A 115 4.14 18.36 -17.04
CA SER A 115 5.26 18.95 -16.31
C SER A 115 4.99 18.98 -14.81
N SER A 116 6.06 19.04 -14.00
CA SER A 116 5.93 19.21 -12.55
C SER A 116 5.12 20.45 -12.20
N ASP A 117 5.46 21.62 -12.78
CA ASP A 117 4.76 22.88 -12.51
C ASP A 117 3.26 22.78 -12.78
N TYR A 118 2.87 22.18 -13.91
CA TYR A 118 1.46 21.97 -14.22
C TYR A 118 0.78 21.11 -13.16
N ILE A 119 1.39 20.01 -12.75
CA ILE A 119 0.82 19.12 -11.72
C ILE A 119 0.71 19.88 -10.40
N TYR A 120 1.74 20.60 -9.98
CA TYR A 120 1.74 21.38 -8.76
C TYR A 120 0.60 22.41 -8.73
N GLU A 121 0.44 23.18 -9.81
CA GLU A 121 -0.66 24.13 -9.97
C GLU A 121 -2.04 23.46 -9.88
N GLN A 122 -2.21 22.28 -10.50
CA GLN A 122 -3.47 21.54 -10.41
C GLN A 122 -3.75 21.03 -9.00
N LEU A 123 -2.73 20.50 -8.31
CA LEU A 123 -2.85 20.03 -6.93
C LEU A 123 -3.27 21.18 -5.99
N LEU A 124 -2.62 22.34 -6.11
CA LEU A 124 -3.00 23.55 -5.38
C LEU A 124 -4.42 24.01 -5.73
N ALA A 125 -4.81 23.97 -7.01
CA ALA A 125 -6.15 24.36 -7.43
C ALA A 125 -7.23 23.43 -6.84
N PHE A 126 -6.98 22.12 -6.76
CA PHE A 126 -7.90 21.19 -6.10
C PHE A 126 -7.95 21.38 -4.59
N LYS A 127 -6.79 21.55 -3.94
CA LYS A 127 -6.70 21.75 -2.48
C LYS A 127 -7.39 23.04 -2.03
N SER A 128 -7.20 24.14 -2.77
CA SER A 128 -7.85 25.44 -2.51
C SER A 128 -9.33 25.47 -2.89
N GLY A 129 -9.83 24.46 -3.60
CA GLY A 129 -11.19 24.45 -4.14
C GLY A 129 -11.40 25.33 -5.38
N LYS A 130 -10.37 26.02 -5.89
CA LYS A 130 -10.40 26.76 -7.17
C LYS A 130 -10.82 25.84 -8.32
N ARG A 131 -10.35 24.59 -8.29
CA ARG A 131 -10.83 23.50 -9.16
C ARG A 131 -11.69 22.56 -8.34
N LYS A 132 -12.99 22.50 -8.66
CA LYS A 132 -13.96 21.69 -7.91
C LYS A 132 -13.85 20.20 -8.25
N ASN A 133 -13.47 19.39 -7.27
CA ASN A 133 -13.59 17.94 -7.27
C ASN A 133 -13.48 17.43 -5.82
N TYR A 134 -14.54 16.83 -5.29
CA TYR A 134 -14.59 16.43 -3.88
C TYR A 134 -13.62 15.30 -3.53
N VAL A 135 -13.35 14.39 -4.46
CA VAL A 135 -12.40 13.28 -4.25
C VAL A 135 -10.98 13.84 -4.13
N MET A 136 -10.57 14.66 -5.10
CA MET A 136 -9.24 15.29 -5.09
C MET A 136 -9.08 16.25 -3.91
N TYR A 137 -10.09 17.06 -3.59
CA TYR A 137 -10.06 17.90 -2.39
C TYR A 137 -9.87 17.06 -1.12
N GLY A 138 -10.64 15.97 -0.99
CA GLY A 138 -10.59 15.07 0.15
C GLY A 138 -9.21 14.42 0.37
N LEU A 139 -8.53 14.07 -0.73
CA LEU A 139 -7.17 13.50 -0.73
C LEU A 139 -6.09 14.54 -0.39
N LEU A 140 -6.22 15.77 -0.88
CA LEU A 140 -5.15 16.77 -0.82
C LEU A 140 -5.26 17.76 0.36
N ARG A 141 -6.43 17.88 0.99
CA ARG A 141 -6.67 18.86 2.06
C ARG A 141 -5.71 18.74 3.25
N ASN A 142 -5.19 17.54 3.54
CA ASN A 142 -4.29 17.28 4.66
C ASN A 142 -2.80 17.26 4.28
N LEU A 143 -2.45 17.37 2.99
CA LEU A 143 -1.05 17.40 2.55
C LEU A 143 -0.48 18.82 2.62
N ASP A 144 0.75 18.99 3.08
CA ASP A 144 1.39 20.31 3.05
C ASP A 144 1.96 20.67 1.66
N GLU A 145 2.44 21.90 1.47
CA GLU A 145 2.96 22.33 0.17
C GLU A 145 4.22 21.57 -0.26
N GLU A 146 5.04 21.12 0.69
CA GLU A 146 6.25 20.33 0.41
C GLU A 146 5.87 18.96 -0.15
N GLU A 147 4.88 18.29 0.44
CA GLU A 147 4.32 17.04 -0.06
C GLU A 147 3.68 17.20 -1.44
N LEU A 148 2.93 18.29 -1.68
CA LEU A 148 2.35 18.56 -3.00
C LEU A 148 3.44 18.78 -4.06
N LYS A 149 4.50 19.50 -3.70
CA LYS A 149 5.64 19.72 -4.59
C LYS A 149 6.39 18.42 -4.86
N ALA A 150 6.62 17.60 -3.84
CA ALA A 150 7.26 16.29 -4.00
C ALA A 150 6.45 15.37 -4.94
N LEU A 151 5.12 15.34 -4.78
CA LEU A 151 4.23 14.63 -5.71
C LEU A 151 4.35 15.16 -7.13
N ALA A 152 4.33 16.48 -7.32
CA ALA A 152 4.42 17.10 -8.62
C ALA A 152 5.75 16.80 -9.34
N ASP A 153 6.87 16.93 -8.62
CA ASP A 153 8.21 16.67 -9.14
C ASP A 153 8.36 15.19 -9.52
N GLU A 154 7.88 14.28 -8.67
CA GLU A 154 7.88 12.85 -8.97
C GLU A 154 7.03 12.54 -10.22
N ILE A 155 5.78 13.02 -10.29
CA ILE A 155 4.88 12.77 -11.43
C ILE A 155 5.46 13.35 -12.73
N GLY A 156 6.05 14.55 -12.67
CA GLY A 156 6.70 15.19 -13.81
C GLY A 156 7.85 14.34 -14.40
N SER A 157 8.53 13.56 -13.57
CA SER A 157 9.61 12.66 -14.00
C SER A 157 9.13 11.36 -14.65
N PHE A 158 7.85 11.00 -14.57
CA PHE A 158 7.36 9.68 -14.99
C PHE A 158 7.63 9.36 -16.47
N ALA A 159 7.51 10.36 -17.34
CA ALA A 159 7.77 10.17 -18.77
C ALA A 159 9.24 9.81 -19.05
N GLN A 160 10.16 10.33 -18.26
CA GLN A 160 11.58 10.02 -18.35
C GLN A 160 11.88 8.65 -17.71
N LYS A 161 11.40 8.41 -16.48
CA LYS A 161 11.57 7.11 -15.79
C LYS A 161 11.06 5.94 -16.63
N LEU A 162 9.94 6.11 -17.33
CA LEU A 162 9.39 5.07 -18.19
C LEU A 162 10.22 4.83 -19.47
N LYS A 163 10.99 5.80 -19.94
CA LYS A 163 11.93 5.63 -21.07
C LYS A 163 13.19 4.90 -20.62
N GLU A 164 13.67 5.20 -19.41
CA GLU A 164 14.85 4.56 -18.82
C GLU A 164 14.60 3.10 -18.42
N ALA A 165 13.34 2.74 -18.16
CA ALA A 165 12.92 1.38 -17.83
C ALA A 165 12.62 0.48 -19.07
N GLN A 166 12.96 0.91 -20.30
CA GLN A 166 12.77 0.15 -21.55
C GLN A 166 14.10 -0.34 -22.10
#